data_AF-A0A5C6E424-F1
#
_entry.id   AF-A0A5C6E424-F1
#
_cell.length_a   1.000
_cell.length_b   1.000
_cell.length_c   1.000
_cell.angle_alpha   90.00
_cell.angle_beta   90.00
_cell.angle_gamma   90.00
#
_symmetry.space_group_name_H-M   'P 1'
#
loop_
_entity.id
_entity.type
_entity.pdbx_description
1 polymer ?
#
loop_
_entity_poly.entity_id
_entity_poly.type
_entity_poly.pdbx_seq_one_letter_code
_entity_poly.pdbx_strand_id
1 'polypeptide(L)'
;MEPIYTADNTTTAYQLNWSLALFGKSDLPDQSAWLEELRAATEADGVRILSANARSENTIQFLASTRPDSSPSDIVRSVKGRLQYLIRDPNPKAFRRNYHIQSVGEANSNVLDQYVAGQTAKHPMADDAVQARIEAVQFHDKSVDLSKTSIGNYGQYLNSLQIVAENIEGWREVRDAQLQRVRRVIVRACEKKPWRLSRIGLLSNHVHVLLGADVTDSPQSVVLSLMNNIAHVYEMKPILKFSYYVGTFGGYDRGVVRKQKQ
;
A
#
# COMPACT_ATOMS: atom_id res chain seq x y z
N MET A 1 24.28 11.76 3.39
CA MET A 1 24.10 11.72 1.93
C MET A 1 22.63 11.94 1.67
N GLU A 2 22.27 12.94 0.86
CA GLU A 2 20.88 13.39 0.68
C GLU A 2 20.08 12.43 -0.21
N PRO A 3 18.78 12.23 0.04
CA PRO A 3 17.93 11.40 -0.81
C PRO A 3 17.78 12.01 -2.21
N ILE A 4 17.94 11.19 -3.24
CA ILE A 4 17.82 11.62 -4.65
C ILE A 4 16.41 11.42 -5.21
N TYR A 5 15.62 10.51 -4.62
CA TYR A 5 14.21 10.33 -4.97
C TYR A 5 13.34 11.01 -3.91
N THR A 6 12.61 12.04 -4.31
CA THR A 6 11.76 12.85 -3.43
C THR A 6 10.33 12.91 -3.96
N ALA A 7 9.42 13.39 -3.13
CA ALA A 7 8.04 13.69 -3.54
C ALA A 7 7.99 14.61 -4.76
N ASP A 8 8.86 15.63 -4.78
CA ASP A 8 8.80 16.73 -5.74
C ASP A 8 9.37 16.34 -7.10
N ASN A 9 10.31 15.39 -7.13
CA ASN A 9 11.01 15.01 -8.35
C ASN A 9 10.60 13.63 -8.90
N THR A 10 9.70 12.91 -8.23
CA THR A 10 9.31 11.55 -8.61
C THR A 10 7.83 11.48 -8.96
N THR A 11 7.53 11.03 -10.17
CA THR A 11 6.15 10.84 -10.64
C THR A 11 5.57 9.52 -10.14
N THR A 12 4.26 9.47 -9.89
CA THR A 12 3.63 8.29 -9.29
C THR A 12 2.44 7.80 -10.09
N ALA A 13 2.47 6.53 -10.50
CA ALA A 13 1.28 5.78 -10.88
C ALA A 13 0.77 5.03 -9.65
N TYR A 14 -0.55 5.04 -9.41
CA TYR A 14 -1.06 4.39 -8.19
C TYR A 14 -2.47 3.85 -8.32
N GLN A 15 -2.75 2.83 -7.51
CA GLN A 15 -4.08 2.31 -7.28
C GLN A 15 -4.26 1.95 -5.81
N LEU A 16 -4.73 2.91 -5.03
CA LEU A 16 -4.79 2.82 -3.56
C LEU A 16 -6.23 2.86 -3.10
N ASN A 17 -6.76 1.69 -2.73
CA ASN A 17 -8.13 1.53 -2.25
C ASN A 17 -8.15 0.92 -0.85
N TRP A 18 -9.12 1.36 -0.06
CA TRP A 18 -9.22 1.06 1.36
C TRP A 18 -10.65 0.75 1.75
N SER A 19 -10.83 -0.32 2.52
CA SER A 19 -12.06 -0.59 3.25
C SER A 19 -11.90 -0.08 4.67
N LEU A 20 -12.68 0.91 5.06
CA LEU A 20 -12.68 1.51 6.40
C LEU A 20 -14.00 1.23 7.11
N ALA A 21 -13.97 0.63 8.28
CA ALA A 21 -15.13 0.49 9.16
C ALA A 21 -14.99 1.42 10.37
N LEU A 22 -16.03 2.22 10.59
CA LEU A 22 -16.19 3.08 11.76
C LEU A 22 -17.33 2.56 12.64
N PHE A 23 -17.10 2.59 13.96
CA PHE A 23 -18.03 2.06 14.94
C PHE A 23 -18.63 3.19 15.79
N GLY A 24 -19.93 3.35 15.71
CA GLY A 24 -20.75 4.23 16.52
C GLY A 24 -20.87 3.74 17.97
N LYS A 25 -21.09 4.69 18.89
CA LYS A 25 -21.53 4.40 20.26
C LYS A 25 -23.03 4.20 20.35
N SER A 26 -23.76 4.81 19.42
CA SER A 26 -25.21 4.76 19.23
C SER A 26 -25.48 4.68 17.73
N ASP A 27 -26.76 4.67 17.38
CA ASP A 27 -27.21 4.70 16.00
C ASP A 27 -26.69 5.95 15.30
N LEU A 28 -26.25 5.75 14.06
CA LEU A 28 -25.71 6.80 13.23
C LEU A 28 -26.82 7.35 12.32
N PRO A 29 -26.86 8.67 12.05
CA PRO A 29 -27.86 9.24 11.16
C PRO A 29 -27.79 8.62 9.76
N ASP A 30 -28.91 8.63 9.05
CA ASP A 30 -28.98 8.11 7.69
C ASP A 30 -27.90 8.77 6.81
N GLN A 31 -27.29 7.96 5.94
CA GLN A 31 -26.18 8.39 5.10
C GLN A 31 -26.58 9.49 4.13
N SER A 32 -27.85 9.54 3.70
CA SER A 32 -28.36 10.58 2.83
C SER A 32 -28.23 11.99 3.43
N ALA A 33 -28.13 12.09 4.76
CA ALA A 33 -28.04 13.37 5.46
C ALA A 33 -26.63 13.98 5.47
N TRP A 34 -25.57 13.20 5.20
CA TRP A 34 -24.19 13.67 5.38
C TRP A 34 -23.18 13.17 4.33
N LEU A 35 -23.54 12.20 3.49
CA LEU A 35 -22.55 11.52 2.63
C LEU A 35 -21.93 12.45 1.57
N GLU A 36 -22.71 13.30 0.91
CA GLU A 36 -22.20 14.22 -0.11
C GLU A 36 -21.29 15.30 0.50
N GLU A 37 -21.70 15.85 1.64
CA GLU A 37 -20.87 16.81 2.39
C GLU A 37 -19.57 16.16 2.88
N LEU A 38 -19.65 14.91 3.35
CA LEU A 38 -18.46 14.16 3.75
C LEU A 38 -17.52 13.93 2.58
N ARG A 39 -18.05 13.51 1.42
CA ARG A 39 -17.26 13.33 0.19
C ARG A 39 -16.51 14.60 -0.20
N ALA A 40 -17.20 15.74 -0.21
CA ALA A 40 -16.58 17.02 -0.51
C ALA A 40 -15.50 17.40 0.52
N ALA A 41 -15.77 17.18 1.81
CA ALA A 41 -14.86 17.53 2.89
C ALA A 41 -13.57 16.67 2.92
N THR A 42 -13.64 15.39 2.55
CA THR A 42 -12.47 14.49 2.55
C THR A 42 -11.61 14.62 1.30
N GLU A 43 -12.16 15.13 0.19
CA GLU A 43 -11.41 15.27 -1.07
C GLU A 43 -10.21 16.24 -0.92
N ALA A 44 -10.36 17.29 -0.10
CA ALA A 44 -9.29 18.24 0.22
C ALA A 44 -8.12 17.58 1.00
N ASP A 45 -8.41 16.50 1.72
CA ASP A 45 -7.42 15.71 2.45
C ASP A 45 -6.79 14.60 1.56
N GLY A 46 -7.10 14.57 0.25
CA GLY A 46 -6.62 13.53 -0.67
C GLY A 46 -7.35 12.20 -0.53
N VAL A 47 -8.52 12.17 0.12
CA VAL A 47 -9.32 10.98 0.39
C VAL A 47 -10.66 11.05 -0.32
N ARG A 48 -10.84 10.19 -1.33
CA ARG A 48 -12.08 10.08 -2.10
C ARG A 48 -12.94 8.93 -1.61
N ILE A 49 -14.14 9.22 -1.10
CA ILE A 49 -15.10 8.18 -0.70
C ILE A 49 -15.86 7.66 -1.94
N LEU A 50 -15.58 6.41 -2.31
CA LEU A 50 -16.23 5.73 -3.44
C LEU A 50 -17.63 5.24 -3.06
N SER A 51 -17.80 4.69 -1.86
CA SER A 51 -19.11 4.26 -1.34
C SER A 51 -19.13 4.23 0.18
N ALA A 52 -20.31 4.40 0.77
CA ALA A 52 -20.59 4.13 2.17
C ALA A 52 -21.75 3.12 2.26
N ASN A 53 -21.71 2.21 3.24
CA ASN A 53 -22.75 1.22 3.47
C ASN A 53 -22.92 1.02 4.98
N ALA A 54 -24.16 1.09 5.46
CA ALA A 54 -24.48 0.70 6.81
C ALA A 54 -24.41 -0.83 6.90
N ARG A 55 -23.65 -1.35 7.87
CA ARG A 55 -23.53 -2.79 8.15
C ARG A 55 -24.39 -3.21 9.34
N SER A 56 -24.60 -2.28 10.25
CA SER A 56 -25.54 -2.34 11.36
C SER A 56 -25.95 -0.91 11.71
N GLU A 57 -26.88 -0.74 12.64
CA GLU A 57 -27.37 0.56 13.13
C GLU A 57 -26.23 1.51 13.57
N ASN A 58 -25.13 0.94 14.06
CA ASN A 58 -23.97 1.68 14.56
C ASN A 58 -22.66 1.38 13.81
N THR A 59 -22.68 0.72 12.65
CA THR A 59 -21.44 0.43 11.90
C THR A 59 -21.57 0.89 10.46
N ILE A 60 -20.65 1.74 10.04
CA ILE A 60 -20.56 2.20 8.65
C ILE A 60 -19.25 1.69 8.05
N GLN A 61 -19.36 1.07 6.88
CA GLN A 61 -18.23 0.69 6.06
C GLN A 61 -18.10 1.62 4.85
N PHE A 62 -16.91 2.17 4.67
CA PHE A 62 -16.51 2.99 3.55
C PHE A 62 -15.60 2.20 2.63
N LEU A 63 -15.74 2.44 1.32
CA LEU A 63 -14.69 2.18 0.34
C LEU A 63 -14.12 3.53 -0.06
N ALA A 64 -12.82 3.72 0.12
CA ALA A 64 -12.12 4.95 -0.21
C ALA A 64 -10.97 4.70 -1.20
N SER A 65 -10.67 5.70 -2.03
CA SER A 65 -9.47 5.80 -2.86
C SER A 65 -8.65 6.99 -2.40
N THR A 66 -7.32 6.90 -2.42
CA THR A 66 -6.47 7.96 -1.87
C THR A 66 -5.30 8.32 -2.74
N ARG A 67 -4.72 9.49 -2.47
CA ARG A 67 -3.39 9.84 -2.95
C ARG A 67 -2.30 9.04 -2.20
N PRO A 68 -1.10 8.87 -2.80
CA PRO A 68 0.01 8.12 -2.21
C PRO A 68 0.61 8.69 -0.93
N ASP A 69 0.42 9.98 -0.67
CA ASP A 69 0.89 10.69 0.52
C ASP A 69 0.04 10.42 1.77
N SER A 70 -1.16 9.87 1.61
CA SER A 70 -2.09 9.56 2.70
C SER A 70 -1.77 8.21 3.35
N SER A 71 -1.43 8.20 4.64
CA SER A 71 -1.30 6.96 5.41
C SER A 71 -2.69 6.41 5.80
N PRO A 72 -2.83 5.11 6.09
CA PRO A 72 -4.07 4.57 6.64
C PRO A 72 -4.62 5.37 7.85
N SER A 73 -3.73 5.84 8.71
CA SER A 73 -4.11 6.67 9.87
C SER A 73 -4.66 8.04 9.47
N ASP A 74 -4.14 8.65 8.39
CA ASP A 74 -4.65 9.91 7.84
C ASP A 74 -6.04 9.73 7.23
N ILE A 75 -6.26 8.60 6.55
CA ILE A 75 -7.57 8.25 5.98
C ILE A 75 -8.62 8.16 7.07
N VAL A 76 -8.30 7.42 8.14
CA VAL A 76 -9.19 7.28 9.31
C VAL A 76 -9.44 8.65 9.93
N ARG A 77 -8.40 9.45 10.13
CA ARG A 77 -8.49 10.80 10.72
C ARG A 77 -9.39 11.70 9.89
N SER A 78 -9.22 11.72 8.57
CA SER A 78 -10.05 12.50 7.64
C SER A 78 -11.50 12.03 7.71
N VAL A 79 -11.80 10.78 7.34
CA VAL A 79 -13.19 10.30 7.25
C VAL A 79 -13.91 10.40 8.59
N LYS A 80 -13.30 9.91 9.68
CA LYS A 80 -13.92 9.92 11.02
C LYS A 80 -14.05 11.33 11.57
N GLY A 81 -13.04 12.18 11.40
CA GLY A 81 -13.03 13.55 11.92
C GLY A 81 -14.04 14.43 11.22
N ARG A 82 -14.07 14.39 9.87
CA ARG A 82 -15.04 15.13 9.06
C ARG A 82 -16.47 14.64 9.34
N LEU A 83 -16.68 13.33 9.41
CA LEU A 83 -17.99 12.78 9.73
C LEU A 83 -18.45 13.16 11.14
N GLN A 84 -17.58 13.07 12.14
CA GLN A 84 -17.91 13.51 13.50
C GLN A 84 -18.33 14.98 13.53
N TYR A 85 -17.71 15.85 12.74
CA TYR A 85 -18.11 17.25 12.65
C TYR A 85 -19.53 17.40 12.08
N LEU A 86 -19.83 16.72 10.98
CA LEU A 86 -21.14 16.79 10.30
C LEU A 86 -22.30 16.30 11.18
N ILE A 87 -22.06 15.28 12.01
CA ILE A 87 -23.11 14.68 12.86
C ILE A 87 -23.03 15.11 14.33
N ARG A 88 -22.22 16.12 14.68
CA ARG A 88 -21.94 16.45 16.09
C ARG A 88 -23.15 16.98 16.85
N ASP A 89 -24.05 17.70 16.17
CA ASP A 89 -25.19 18.34 16.81
C ASP A 89 -26.18 17.27 17.35
N PRO A 90 -26.57 16.26 16.55
CA PRO A 90 -27.33 15.13 17.09
C PRO A 90 -26.47 14.17 17.92
N ASN A 91 -25.18 13.98 17.59
CA ASN A 91 -24.30 12.96 18.16
C ASN A 91 -22.88 13.52 18.51
N PRO A 92 -22.71 14.24 19.62
CA PRO A 92 -21.46 14.98 19.94
C PRO A 92 -20.23 14.09 20.19
N LYS A 93 -20.42 12.78 20.40
CA LYS A 93 -19.35 11.78 20.56
C LYS A 93 -19.73 10.47 19.86
N ALA A 94 -20.11 10.58 18.58
CA ALA A 94 -20.72 9.52 17.79
C ALA A 94 -19.88 8.24 17.76
N PHE A 95 -18.54 8.34 17.68
CA PHE A 95 -17.69 7.18 17.41
C PHE A 95 -16.95 6.63 18.63
N ARG A 96 -16.78 5.30 18.66
CA ARG A 96 -15.84 4.60 19.53
C ARG A 96 -14.40 4.95 19.15
N ARG A 97 -13.44 4.69 20.03
CA ARG A 97 -12.01 4.92 19.74
C ARG A 97 -11.51 3.99 18.63
N ASN A 98 -11.98 2.74 18.63
CA ASN A 98 -11.51 1.72 17.70
C ASN A 98 -12.03 1.92 16.27
N TYR A 99 -11.28 1.38 15.31
CA TYR A 99 -11.67 1.29 13.90
C TYR A 99 -11.04 0.05 13.25
N HIS A 100 -11.46 -0.26 12.03
CA HIS A 100 -10.79 -1.23 11.17
C HIS A 100 -10.51 -0.60 9.82
N ILE A 101 -9.28 -0.64 9.32
CA ILE A 101 -8.94 -0.19 7.98
C ILE A 101 -8.08 -1.23 7.26
N GLN A 102 -8.43 -1.58 6.03
CA GLN A 102 -7.62 -2.53 5.27
C GLN A 102 -7.47 -2.13 3.81
N SER A 103 -6.29 -2.40 3.28
CA SER A 103 -5.97 -2.30 1.86
C SER A 103 -6.83 -3.27 1.04
N VAL A 104 -7.33 -2.80 -0.10
CA VAL A 104 -8.14 -3.58 -1.05
C VAL A 104 -7.52 -3.43 -2.44
N GLY A 105 -7.34 -4.55 -3.14
CA GLY A 105 -6.77 -4.57 -4.49
C GLY A 105 -7.73 -5.14 -5.52
N GLU A 106 -7.42 -4.93 -6.80
CA GLU A 106 -8.07 -5.69 -7.89
C GLU A 106 -7.67 -7.17 -7.84
N ALA A 107 -6.40 -7.44 -7.54
CA ALA A 107 -5.90 -8.76 -7.22
C ALA A 107 -5.85 -8.97 -5.70
N ASN A 108 -6.21 -10.17 -5.26
CA ASN A 108 -5.93 -10.59 -3.88
C ASN A 108 -4.45 -10.98 -3.72
N SER A 109 -4.03 -11.11 -2.47
CA SER A 109 -2.67 -11.49 -2.05
C SER A 109 -2.14 -12.75 -2.75
N ASN A 110 -2.96 -13.79 -2.91
CA ASN A 110 -2.54 -15.04 -3.56
C ASN A 110 -2.25 -14.86 -5.05
N VAL A 111 -3.12 -14.15 -5.76
CA VAL A 111 -2.95 -13.84 -7.20
C VAL A 111 -1.69 -13.01 -7.40
N LEU A 112 -1.46 -12.04 -6.52
CA LEU A 112 -0.30 -11.16 -6.63
C LEU A 112 1.01 -11.87 -6.27
N ASP A 113 1.00 -12.75 -5.26
CA ASP A 113 2.17 -13.56 -4.90
C ASP A 113 2.62 -14.43 -6.09
N GLN A 114 1.68 -15.11 -6.73
CA GLN A 114 1.92 -15.90 -7.94
C GLN A 114 2.39 -15.03 -9.11
N TYR A 115 1.79 -13.85 -9.28
CA TYR A 115 2.19 -12.90 -10.32
C TYR A 115 3.65 -12.48 -10.18
N VAL A 116 4.10 -12.16 -8.96
CA VAL A 116 5.49 -11.76 -8.70
C VAL A 116 6.43 -12.97 -8.77
N ALA A 117 6.00 -14.15 -8.30
CA ALA A 117 6.77 -15.39 -8.42
C ALA A 117 7.10 -15.76 -9.88
N GLY A 118 6.16 -15.51 -10.81
CA GLY A 118 6.32 -15.82 -12.22
C GLY A 118 7.06 -14.76 -13.04
N GLN A 119 7.55 -13.67 -12.44
CA GLN A 119 8.14 -12.56 -13.18
C GLN A 119 9.41 -12.95 -13.96
N THR A 120 10.27 -13.78 -13.37
CA THR A 120 11.51 -14.23 -14.02
C THR A 120 11.24 -15.08 -15.26
N ALA A 121 10.14 -15.85 -15.27
CA ALA A 121 9.73 -16.65 -16.41
C ALA A 121 9.08 -15.81 -17.53
N LYS A 122 8.39 -14.71 -17.18
CA LYS A 122 7.80 -13.76 -18.15
C LYS A 122 8.83 -12.88 -18.84
N HIS A 123 10.00 -12.72 -18.22
CA HIS A 123 11.11 -11.93 -18.73
C HIS A 123 12.35 -12.83 -18.90
N PRO A 124 12.32 -13.80 -19.82
CA PRO A 124 13.44 -14.72 -20.01
C PRO A 124 14.67 -13.96 -20.49
N MET A 125 15.82 -14.30 -19.91
CA MET A 125 17.12 -13.85 -20.40
C MET A 125 17.61 -14.78 -21.51
N ALA A 126 18.34 -14.23 -22.48
CA ALA A 126 18.92 -15.04 -23.56
C ALA A 126 20.04 -16.00 -23.07
N ASP A 127 20.68 -15.67 -21.95
CA ASP A 127 21.73 -16.48 -21.33
C ASP A 127 21.17 -17.16 -20.06
N ASP A 128 21.16 -18.50 -20.07
CA ASP A 128 20.70 -19.34 -18.95
C ASP A 128 21.47 -19.05 -17.65
N ALA A 129 22.75 -18.69 -17.74
CA ALA A 129 23.54 -18.33 -16.58
C ALA A 129 23.07 -16.99 -15.98
N VAL A 130 22.62 -16.03 -16.81
CA VAL A 130 22.00 -14.79 -16.32
C VAL A 130 20.63 -15.08 -15.72
N GLN A 131 19.83 -15.94 -16.38
CA GLN A 131 18.53 -16.37 -15.86
C GLN A 131 18.66 -16.97 -14.46
N ALA A 132 19.55 -17.94 -14.28
CA ALA A 132 19.79 -18.60 -13.00
C ALA A 132 20.25 -17.61 -11.91
N ARG A 133 21.08 -16.61 -12.27
CA ARG A 133 21.49 -15.54 -11.35
C ARG A 133 20.30 -14.70 -10.89
N ILE A 134 19.43 -14.29 -11.82
CA ILE A 134 18.22 -13.51 -11.49
C ILE A 134 17.30 -14.34 -10.59
N GLU A 135 17.11 -15.62 -10.88
CA GLU A 135 16.27 -16.50 -10.06
C GLU A 135 16.82 -16.69 -8.63
N ALA A 136 18.14 -16.81 -8.48
CA ALA A 136 18.79 -16.97 -7.18
C ALA A 136 18.67 -15.73 -6.26
N VAL A 137 18.54 -14.53 -6.85
CA VAL A 137 18.43 -13.27 -6.08
C VAL A 137 16.98 -12.91 -5.70
N GLN A 138 15.99 -13.68 -6.12
CA GLN A 138 14.62 -13.48 -5.66
C GLN A 138 14.53 -13.66 -4.13
N PHE A 139 13.54 -13.02 -3.51
CA PHE A 139 13.27 -13.18 -2.08
C PHE A 139 11.82 -13.57 -1.86
N HIS A 140 11.59 -14.53 -0.98
CA HIS A 140 10.25 -14.90 -0.52
C HIS A 140 10.33 -15.38 0.92
N ASP A 141 9.60 -14.69 1.81
CA ASP A 141 9.33 -15.13 3.17
C ASP A 141 7.90 -15.68 3.26
N LYS A 142 7.79 -17.01 3.27
CA LYS A 142 6.51 -17.74 3.37
C LYS A 142 5.83 -17.58 4.73
N SER A 143 6.54 -17.12 5.76
CA SER A 143 5.97 -16.88 7.09
C SER A 143 5.17 -15.58 7.16
N VAL A 144 5.38 -14.68 6.19
CA VAL A 144 4.71 -13.38 6.13
C VAL A 144 3.44 -13.47 5.29
N ASP A 145 2.31 -13.42 5.99
CA ASP A 145 0.98 -13.39 5.39
C ASP A 145 0.45 -11.95 5.29
N LEU A 146 0.47 -11.41 4.07
CA LEU A 146 -0.01 -10.05 3.75
C LEU A 146 -1.52 -9.94 3.55
N SER A 147 -2.27 -11.03 3.78
CA SER A 147 -3.73 -10.99 3.88
C SER A 147 -4.20 -10.71 5.32
N LYS A 148 -3.35 -10.96 6.32
CA LYS A 148 -3.68 -10.86 7.74
C LYS A 148 -3.46 -9.46 8.28
N THR A 149 -4.51 -8.93 8.93
CA THR A 149 -4.50 -7.66 9.64
C THR A 149 -3.54 -7.67 10.81
N SER A 150 -2.88 -6.54 11.04
CA SER A 150 -2.15 -6.21 12.26
C SER A 150 -3.08 -5.55 13.28
N ILE A 151 -2.74 -5.67 14.56
CA ILE A 151 -3.41 -4.94 15.66
C ILE A 151 -2.51 -3.77 16.06
N GLY A 152 -3.04 -2.56 16.00
CA GLY A 152 -2.41 -1.36 16.52
C GLY A 152 -3.12 -0.83 17.77
N ASN A 153 -2.63 0.30 18.29
CA ASN A 153 -3.15 0.94 19.51
C ASN A 153 -4.65 1.33 19.43
N TYR A 154 -5.17 1.51 18.22
CA TYR A 154 -6.50 2.05 17.97
C TYR A 154 -7.40 1.10 17.17
N GLY A 155 -6.98 -0.14 16.91
CA GLY A 155 -7.79 -1.08 16.15
C GLY A 155 -6.98 -1.97 15.22
N GLN A 156 -7.66 -2.54 14.24
CA GLN A 156 -7.05 -3.43 13.26
C GLN A 156 -6.72 -2.67 11.99
N TYR A 157 -5.57 -2.99 11.40
CA TYR A 157 -5.18 -2.42 10.13
C TYR A 157 -4.52 -3.41 9.18
N LEU A 158 -4.64 -3.17 7.88
CA LEU A 158 -3.84 -3.83 6.84
C LEU A 158 -3.36 -2.77 5.84
N ASN A 159 -2.05 -2.62 5.71
CA ASN A 159 -1.40 -1.71 4.76
C ASN A 159 -0.48 -2.50 3.83
N SER A 160 -1.07 -3.38 3.02
CA SER A 160 -0.32 -4.24 2.09
C SER A 160 -0.15 -3.53 0.75
N LEU A 161 1.12 -3.39 0.33
CA LEU A 161 1.56 -2.57 -0.79
C LEU A 161 2.34 -3.40 -1.80
N GLN A 162 1.91 -3.27 -3.07
CA GLN A 162 2.67 -3.69 -4.24
C GLN A 162 3.45 -2.48 -4.74
N ILE A 163 4.76 -2.61 -4.83
CA ILE A 163 5.63 -1.53 -5.29
C ILE A 163 6.36 -2.01 -6.53
N VAL A 164 6.38 -1.18 -7.56
CA VAL A 164 7.19 -1.41 -8.76
C VAL A 164 8.02 -0.16 -9.05
N ALA A 165 9.33 -0.33 -9.17
CA ALA A 165 10.24 0.72 -9.62
C ALA A 165 11.06 0.22 -10.80
N GLU A 166 11.08 0.98 -11.88
CA GLU A 166 11.82 0.66 -13.09
C GLU A 166 13.22 1.26 -13.05
N ASN A 167 14.17 0.56 -13.65
CA ASN A 167 15.49 1.13 -13.93
C ASN A 167 15.37 2.21 -15.01
N ILE A 168 16.27 3.19 -14.99
CA ILE A 168 16.40 4.17 -16.07
C ILE A 168 16.58 3.48 -17.42
N GLU A 169 16.18 4.15 -18.50
CA GLU A 169 16.18 3.56 -19.83
C GLU A 169 17.57 3.03 -20.23
N GLY A 170 17.59 1.83 -20.82
CA GLY A 170 18.82 1.14 -21.20
C GLY A 170 19.58 0.48 -20.03
N TRP A 171 19.24 0.79 -18.77
CA TRP A 171 19.90 0.13 -17.64
C TRP A 171 19.33 -1.27 -17.39
N ARG A 172 20.18 -2.27 -17.61
CA ARG A 172 19.90 -3.69 -17.36
C ARG A 172 20.95 -4.23 -16.38
N GLU A 173 20.60 -4.32 -15.10
CA GLU A 173 21.51 -4.84 -14.08
C GLU A 173 21.49 -6.37 -14.09
N VAL A 174 22.66 -6.97 -14.33
CA VAL A 174 22.84 -8.43 -14.37
C VAL A 174 23.99 -8.89 -13.47
N ARG A 175 24.70 -7.95 -12.82
CA ARG A 175 25.80 -8.26 -11.91
C ARG A 175 25.21 -8.79 -10.61
N ASP A 176 25.41 -10.09 -10.38
CA ASP A 176 24.93 -10.81 -9.20
C ASP A 176 25.27 -10.09 -7.89
N ALA A 177 26.51 -9.65 -7.72
CA ALA A 177 26.93 -8.91 -6.52
C ALA A 177 26.08 -7.65 -6.24
N GLN A 178 25.66 -6.92 -7.28
CA GLN A 178 24.82 -5.73 -7.11
C GLN A 178 23.38 -6.10 -6.80
N LEU A 179 22.81 -7.07 -7.53
CA LEU A 179 21.46 -7.55 -7.29
C LEU A 179 21.30 -8.10 -5.86
N GLN A 180 22.29 -8.86 -5.37
CA GLN A 180 22.30 -9.32 -3.98
C GLN A 180 22.41 -8.17 -2.98
N ARG A 181 23.19 -7.12 -3.27
CA ARG A 181 23.25 -5.92 -2.41
C ARG A 181 21.90 -5.22 -2.37
N VAL A 182 21.25 -5.04 -3.52
CA VAL A 182 19.89 -4.48 -3.64
C VAL A 182 18.90 -5.27 -2.79
N ARG A 183 18.85 -6.60 -2.93
CA ARG A 183 18.01 -7.46 -2.08
C ARG A 183 18.30 -7.22 -0.60
N ARG A 184 19.57 -7.25 -0.18
CA ARG A 184 19.96 -7.07 1.23
C ARG A 184 19.54 -5.72 1.79
N VAL A 185 19.65 -4.63 1.04
CA VAL A 185 19.23 -3.30 1.54
C VAL A 185 17.71 -3.18 1.65
N ILE A 186 16.95 -3.79 0.74
CA ILE A 186 15.47 -3.84 0.85
C ILE A 186 15.07 -4.61 2.10
N VAL A 187 15.63 -5.81 2.31
CA VAL A 187 15.37 -6.62 3.51
C VAL A 187 15.70 -5.84 4.78
N ARG A 188 16.89 -5.25 4.86
CA ARG A 188 17.31 -4.44 6.03
C ARG A 188 16.44 -3.20 6.25
N ALA A 189 15.96 -2.56 5.18
CA ALA A 189 15.05 -1.42 5.31
C ALA A 189 13.72 -1.85 5.95
N CYS A 190 13.20 -3.01 5.55
CA CYS A 190 12.00 -3.62 6.13
C CYS A 190 12.19 -4.22 7.52
N GLU A 191 13.42 -4.49 7.96
CA GLU A 191 13.70 -4.89 9.35
C GLU A 191 13.77 -3.68 10.28
N LYS A 192 14.33 -2.55 9.79
CA LYS A 192 14.51 -1.32 10.58
C LYS A 192 13.21 -0.56 10.83
N LYS A 193 12.35 -0.51 9.82
CA LYS A 193 10.98 -0.02 9.92
C LYS A 193 10.14 -1.29 10.00
N PRO A 194 9.23 -1.49 10.96
CA PRO A 194 8.57 -2.77 11.25
C PRO A 194 7.61 -3.23 10.12
N TRP A 195 8.12 -3.30 8.90
CA TRP A 195 7.43 -3.65 7.68
C TRP A 195 7.58 -5.13 7.44
N ARG A 196 6.47 -5.77 7.14
CA ARG A 196 6.39 -7.21 6.89
C ARG A 196 6.72 -7.47 5.43
N LEU A 197 7.98 -7.74 5.11
CA LEU A 197 8.40 -8.03 3.74
C LEU A 197 8.06 -9.49 3.37
N SER A 198 7.22 -9.67 2.36
CA SER A 198 6.86 -11.02 1.87
C SER A 198 7.70 -11.42 0.66
N ARG A 199 7.85 -10.53 -0.32
CA ARG A 199 8.48 -10.90 -1.60
C ARG A 199 9.26 -9.75 -2.22
N ILE A 200 10.39 -10.09 -2.86
CA ILE A 200 11.10 -9.22 -3.79
C ILE A 200 11.23 -9.95 -5.12
N GLY A 201 10.71 -9.31 -6.17
CA GLY A 201 10.90 -9.69 -7.55
C GLY A 201 12.00 -8.83 -8.20
N LEU A 202 13.25 -9.26 -8.21
CA LEU A 202 14.33 -8.50 -8.87
C LEU A 202 14.45 -8.94 -10.32
N LEU A 203 14.30 -8.00 -11.25
CA LEU A 203 14.56 -8.23 -12.67
C LEU A 203 15.68 -7.32 -13.16
N SER A 204 16.19 -7.59 -14.36
CA SER A 204 17.28 -6.80 -14.92
C SER A 204 16.89 -5.34 -15.14
N ASN A 205 15.60 -5.05 -15.35
CA ASN A 205 15.09 -3.73 -15.69
C ASN A 205 14.15 -3.09 -14.68
N HIS A 206 13.71 -3.82 -13.66
CA HIS A 206 12.81 -3.27 -12.65
C HIS A 206 12.79 -4.16 -11.41
N VAL A 207 12.20 -3.65 -10.33
CA VAL A 207 12.01 -4.37 -9.08
C VAL A 207 10.53 -4.34 -8.68
N HIS A 208 10.03 -5.50 -8.24
CA HIS A 208 8.76 -5.64 -7.54
C HIS A 208 9.03 -5.86 -6.04
N VAL A 209 8.26 -5.23 -5.17
CA VAL A 209 8.29 -5.49 -3.73
C VAL A 209 6.87 -5.65 -3.21
N LEU A 210 6.62 -6.74 -2.47
CA LEU A 210 5.38 -6.98 -1.74
C LEU A 210 5.65 -6.90 -0.24
N LEU A 211 5.04 -5.94 0.45
CA LEU A 211 5.20 -5.76 1.89
C LEU A 211 3.94 -5.26 2.57
N GLY A 212 3.87 -5.43 3.89
CA GLY A 212 2.89 -4.77 4.76
C GLY A 212 3.54 -3.69 5.60
N ALA A 213 3.15 -2.43 5.44
CA ALA A 213 3.70 -1.29 6.18
C ALA A 213 2.90 -0.98 7.47
N ASP A 214 3.38 -0.02 8.27
CA ASP A 214 2.66 0.45 9.47
C ASP A 214 1.42 1.28 9.08
N VAL A 215 0.48 1.46 10.01
CA VAL A 215 -0.73 2.28 9.83
C VAL A 215 -0.40 3.76 9.63
N THR A 216 0.75 4.24 10.13
CA THR A 216 1.19 5.63 9.98
C THR A 216 2.07 5.88 8.75
N ASP A 217 2.49 4.83 8.06
CA ASP A 217 3.34 4.97 6.89
C ASP A 217 2.49 5.12 5.63
N SER A 218 2.68 6.25 4.92
CA SER A 218 2.05 6.46 3.62
C SER A 218 2.71 5.62 2.53
N PRO A 219 1.94 5.16 1.52
CA PRO A 219 2.51 4.42 0.39
C PRO A 219 3.71 5.12 -0.26
N GLN A 220 3.65 6.45 -0.41
CA GLN A 220 4.74 7.25 -0.96
C GLN A 220 6.00 7.23 -0.09
N SER A 221 5.87 7.38 1.23
CA SER A 221 7.04 7.39 2.13
C SER A 221 7.74 6.03 2.13
N VAL A 222 6.98 4.95 2.03
CA VAL A 222 7.50 3.58 1.91
C VAL A 222 8.30 3.44 0.62
N VAL A 223 7.71 3.78 -0.53
CA VAL A 223 8.35 3.61 -1.83
C VAL A 223 9.61 4.45 -1.95
N LEU A 224 9.54 5.75 -1.63
CA LEU A 224 10.69 6.65 -1.70
C LEU A 224 11.81 6.19 -0.75
N SER A 225 11.47 5.66 0.42
CA SER A 225 12.46 5.04 1.32
C SER A 225 13.17 3.88 0.64
N LEU A 226 12.44 2.96 0.00
CA LEU A 226 13.04 1.83 -0.70
C LEU A 226 13.90 2.29 -1.88
N MET A 227 13.40 3.18 -2.73
CA MET A 227 14.14 3.71 -3.89
C MET A 227 15.47 4.35 -3.47
N ASN A 228 15.48 5.15 -2.40
CA ASN A 228 16.71 5.76 -1.89
C ASN A 228 17.68 4.73 -1.26
N ASN A 229 17.17 3.69 -0.60
CA ASN A 229 18.03 2.60 -0.11
C ASN A 229 18.67 1.82 -1.27
N ILE A 230 17.93 1.63 -2.37
CA ILE A 230 18.45 1.02 -3.60
C ILE A 230 19.53 1.93 -4.21
N ALA A 231 19.28 3.24 -4.35
CA ALA A 231 20.27 4.19 -4.85
C ALA A 231 21.57 4.16 -4.06
N HIS A 232 21.49 3.97 -2.74
CA HIS A 232 22.66 3.88 -1.87
C HIS A 232 23.60 2.72 -2.23
N VAL A 233 23.07 1.60 -2.76
CA VAL A 233 23.90 0.49 -3.28
C VAL A 233 24.81 0.96 -4.42
N TYR A 234 24.33 1.94 -5.20
CA TYR A 234 24.98 2.51 -6.36
C TYR A 234 25.56 3.91 -6.07
N GLU A 235 25.93 4.19 -4.82
CA GLU A 235 26.57 5.46 -4.43
C GLU A 235 25.70 6.68 -4.77
N MET A 236 24.38 6.52 -4.66
CA MET A 236 23.37 7.53 -5.00
C MET A 236 23.36 7.93 -6.48
N LYS A 237 23.74 7.02 -7.38
CA LYS A 237 23.45 7.17 -8.81
C LYS A 237 21.96 6.94 -9.05
N PRO A 238 21.32 7.73 -9.94
CA PRO A 238 19.90 7.59 -10.26
C PRO A 238 19.67 6.40 -11.18
N ILE A 239 19.79 5.17 -10.65
CA ILE A 239 19.64 3.94 -11.44
C ILE A 239 18.19 3.55 -11.69
N LEU A 240 17.26 4.05 -10.87
CA LEU A 240 15.82 3.94 -11.07
C LEU A 240 15.29 5.18 -11.79
N LYS A 241 14.25 5.02 -12.60
CA LYS A 241 13.47 6.14 -13.12
C LYS A 241 12.98 7.00 -11.97
N PHE A 242 12.82 8.29 -12.23
CA PHE A 242 12.11 9.22 -11.35
C PHE A 242 10.59 8.99 -11.43
N SER A 243 10.20 7.72 -11.31
CA SER A 243 8.83 7.27 -11.28
C SER A 243 8.70 5.94 -10.53
N TYR A 244 7.51 5.67 -10.00
CA TYR A 244 7.16 4.38 -9.45
C TYR A 244 5.66 4.08 -9.60
N TYR A 245 5.32 2.80 -9.46
CA TYR A 245 3.96 2.35 -9.23
C TYR A 245 3.78 1.88 -7.79
N VAL A 246 2.64 2.23 -7.19
CA VAL A 246 2.21 1.65 -5.91
C VAL A 246 0.73 1.28 -5.91
N GLY A 247 0.43 0.04 -5.52
CA GLY A 247 -0.93 -0.50 -5.45
C GLY A 247 -1.24 -1.11 -4.09
N THR A 248 -2.48 -1.00 -3.64
CA THR A 248 -2.97 -1.75 -2.48
C THR A 248 -3.44 -3.15 -2.88
N PHE A 249 -3.24 -4.12 -2.00
CA PHE A 249 -3.85 -5.45 -2.12
C PHE A 249 -4.23 -5.99 -0.74
N GLY A 250 -4.91 -7.14 -0.67
CA GLY A 250 -5.31 -7.72 0.62
C GLY A 250 -5.83 -9.15 0.49
N GLY A 251 -6.51 -9.64 1.55
CA GLY A 251 -7.13 -10.97 1.55
C GLY A 251 -8.32 -11.11 0.60
N TYR A 252 -8.94 -10.00 0.21
CA TYR A 252 -10.12 -9.96 -0.66
C TYR A 252 -9.92 -8.99 -1.82
N ASP A 253 -10.57 -9.28 -2.95
CA ASP A 253 -10.65 -8.36 -4.08
C ASP A 253 -11.78 -7.32 -3.91
N ARG A 254 -11.80 -6.30 -4.78
CA ARG A 254 -12.86 -5.27 -4.82
C ARG A 254 -14.28 -5.83 -5.00
N GLY A 255 -14.42 -7.01 -5.62
CA GLY A 255 -15.70 -7.66 -5.88
C GLY A 255 -16.39 -8.13 -4.60
N VAL A 256 -15.62 -8.63 -3.62
CA VAL A 256 -16.15 -9.07 -2.32
C VAL A 256 -16.69 -7.90 -1.48
N VAL A 257 -16.00 -6.75 -1.49
CA VAL A 257 -16.43 -5.54 -0.75
C VAL A 257 -17.77 -5.00 -1.29
N ARG A 258 -18.02 -5.14 -2.60
CA ARG A 258 -19.26 -4.70 -3.26
C ARG A 258 -20.43 -5.68 -3.14
N LYS A 259 -20.19 -6.97 -2.87
CA LYS A 259 -21.19 -8.04 -2.99
C LYS A 259 -22.00 -8.39 -1.74
N GLN A 260 -21.81 -7.74 -0.60
CA GLN A 260 -22.65 -7.97 0.59
C GLN A 260 -23.98 -7.17 0.55
N LYS A 261 -24.72 -7.32 -0.56
CA LYS A 261 -26.17 -7.13 -0.64
C LYS A 261 -26.75 -8.45 -1.16
N GLN A 262 -27.19 -9.29 -0.23
CA GLN A 262 -28.32 -10.19 -0.43
C GLN A 262 -29.25 -9.94 0.76
#